data_AF-A0A920REU3-F1
#
_entry.id   AF-A0A920REU3-F1
#
_cell.length_a   1.000
_cell.length_b   1.000
_cell.length_c   1.000
_cell.angle_alpha   90.00
_cell.angle_beta   90.00
_cell.angle_gamma   90.00
#
_symmetry.space_group_name_H-M   'P 1'
#
loop_
_entity.id
_entity.type
_entity.pdbx_description
1 polymer ?
#
loop_
_entity_poly.entity_id
_entity_poly.type
_entity_poly.pdbx_seq_one_letter_code
_entity_poly.pdbx_strand_id
1 'polypeptide(L)'
;MLYQFHSNRLGETGQETDQNSGKANPGATHPEPLVVQGAGTRRWLSLQIATQQGIAGNLEYLFPAEFIWWLYRRQLPEVPITNTF
;
A
#
# COMPACT_ATOMS: atom_id res chain seq x y z
N MET A 1 -6.81 11.15 10.08
CA MET A 1 -7.70 10.17 10.75
C MET A 1 -7.20 8.78 10.37
N LEU A 2 -7.02 7.86 11.33
CA LEU A 2 -6.55 6.49 11.06
C LEU A 2 -7.76 5.55 11.06
N TYR A 3 -7.96 4.80 9.97
CA TYR A 3 -9.04 3.82 9.86
C TYR A 3 -8.49 2.42 10.14
N GLN A 4 -9.16 1.68 11.02
CA GLN A 4 -8.80 0.30 11.34
C GLN A 4 -9.92 -0.63 10.89
N PHE A 5 -9.61 -1.53 9.97
CA PHE A 5 -10.52 -2.55 9.48
C PHE A 5 -10.09 -3.91 10.04
N HIS A 6 -11.04 -4.69 10.55
CA HIS A 6 -10.80 -6.05 11.04
C HIS A 6 -11.58 -7.02 10.16
N SER A 7 -10.91 -7.99 9.54
CA SER A 7 -11.56 -9.13 8.90
C SER A 7 -10.81 -10.42 9.19
N ASN A 8 -11.55 -11.52 9.22
CA ASN A 8 -11.01 -12.87 9.34
C ASN A 8 -10.70 -13.50 7.98
N ARG A 9 -10.97 -12.78 6.88
CA ARG A 9 -10.58 -13.12 5.51
C ARG A 9 -9.95 -11.91 4.85
N LEU A 10 -8.68 -12.03 4.51
CA LEU A 10 -7.92 -11.01 3.75
C LEU A 10 -8.69 -10.50 2.51
N GLY A 11 -9.48 -11.36 1.86
CA GLY A 11 -10.33 -11.03 0.71
C GLY A 11 -11.36 -9.94 0.97
N GLU A 12 -11.96 -9.90 2.16
CA GLU A 12 -13.01 -8.92 2.49
C GLU A 12 -12.41 -7.53 2.74
N THR A 13 -11.23 -7.45 3.39
CA THR A 13 -10.51 -6.18 3.55
C THR A 13 -10.08 -5.60 2.20
N GLY A 14 -9.65 -6.45 1.25
CA GLY A 14 -9.28 -5.99 -0.10
C GLY A 14 -10.43 -5.28 -0.82
N GLN A 15 -11.66 -5.79 -0.71
CA GLN A 15 -12.84 -5.19 -1.35
C GLN A 15 -13.20 -3.83 -0.75
N GLU A 16 -13.02 -3.63 0.56
CA GLU A 16 -13.31 -2.34 1.21
C GLU A 16 -12.21 -1.30 0.91
N THR A 17 -10.97 -1.77 0.69
CA THR A 17 -9.86 -0.93 0.23
C THR A 17 -10.11 -0.43 -1.20
N ASP A 18 -10.59 -1.29 -2.09
CA ASP A 18 -10.96 -0.93 -3.46
C ASP A 18 -12.14 0.06 -3.50
N GLN A 19 -13.16 -0.14 -2.65
CA GLN A 19 -14.31 0.77 -2.54
C GLN A 19 -13.91 2.18 -2.08
N ASN A 20 -12.90 2.31 -1.22
CA ASN A 20 -12.39 3.61 -0.80
C ASN A 20 -11.41 4.22 -1.83
N SER A 21 -10.72 3.38 -2.60
CA SER A 21 -9.83 3.77 -3.71
C SER A 21 -10.60 4.28 -4.94
N GLY A 22 -11.90 3.96 -5.05
CA GLY A 22 -12.78 4.39 -6.14
C GLY A 22 -13.11 5.89 -6.20
N LYS A 23 -12.72 6.68 -5.18
CA LYS A 23 -12.65 8.14 -5.33
C LYS A 23 -11.38 8.47 -6.09
N ALA A 24 -11.52 8.68 -7.40
CA ALA A 24 -10.46 9.08 -8.31
C ALA A 24 -9.43 9.99 -7.63
N ASN A 25 -8.26 9.42 -7.34
CA ASN A 25 -7.11 10.18 -6.88
C ASN A 25 -6.65 11.02 -8.08
N PRO A 26 -6.62 12.37 -7.98
CA PRO A 26 -6.18 13.23 -9.08
C PRO A 26 -4.70 13.02 -9.46
N GLY A 27 -3.95 12.18 -8.72
CA GLY A 27 -2.59 11.76 -9.03
C GLY A 27 -2.48 10.38 -9.67
N ALA A 28 -3.23 10.07 -10.73
CA ALA A 28 -3.24 8.77 -11.44
C ALA A 28 -1.85 8.21 -11.85
N THR A 29 -0.81 9.04 -11.80
CA THR A 29 0.58 8.69 -12.14
C THR A 29 1.48 8.42 -10.92
N HIS A 30 1.01 8.67 -9.70
CA HIS A 30 1.79 8.45 -8.48
C HIS A 30 1.22 7.26 -7.70
N PRO A 31 1.99 6.17 -7.53
CA PRO A 31 1.53 5.05 -6.73
C PRO A 31 1.38 5.49 -5.28
N GLU A 32 0.31 5.03 -4.64
CA GLU A 32 0.15 5.17 -3.19
C GLU A 32 0.79 3.95 -2.51
N PRO A 33 1.65 4.16 -1.48
CA PRO A 33 2.34 3.04 -0.86
C PRO A 33 1.39 2.17 -0.03
N LEU A 34 1.37 0.88 -0.33
CA LEU A 34 0.64 -0.15 0.39
C LEU A 34 1.59 -0.90 1.34
N VAL A 35 1.31 -0.81 2.64
CA VAL A 35 2.13 -1.49 3.66
C VAL A 35 1.74 -2.96 3.75
N VAL A 36 2.71 -3.86 3.57
CA VAL A 36 2.52 -5.31 3.58
C VAL A 36 3.49 -5.99 4.53
N GLN A 37 3.11 -7.13 5.10
CA GLN A 37 3.92 -7.87 6.08
C GLN A 37 4.99 -8.78 5.43
N GLY A 38 4.81 -9.14 4.16
CA GLY A 38 5.67 -10.12 3.50
C GLY A 38 5.38 -10.25 2.00
N ALA A 39 6.29 -10.94 1.30
CA ALA A 39 6.20 -11.18 -0.15
C ALA A 39 4.94 -11.97 -0.54
N GLY A 40 4.48 -12.89 0.31
CA GLY A 40 3.23 -13.63 0.11
C GLY A 40 2.01 -12.71 0.07
N THR A 41 1.88 -11.82 1.05
CA THR A 41 0.79 -10.83 1.13
C THR A 41 0.82 -9.88 -0.05
N ARG A 42 2.01 -9.40 -0.44
CA ARG A 42 2.20 -8.59 -1.64
C ARG A 42 1.64 -9.29 -2.88
N ARG A 43 2.10 -10.51 -3.15
CA ARG A 43 1.69 -11.27 -4.34
C ARG A 43 0.21 -11.58 -4.35
N TRP A 44 -0.33 -12.02 -3.21
CA TRP A 44 -1.75 -12.30 -3.08
C TRP A 44 -2.58 -11.04 -3.36
N LEU A 45 -2.21 -9.88 -2.80
CA LEU A 45 -2.95 -8.64 -3.02
C LEU A 45 -2.89 -8.18 -4.48
N SER A 46 -1.71 -8.27 -5.12
CA SER A 46 -1.60 -7.94 -6.55
C SER A 46 -2.51 -8.80 -7.42
N LEU A 47 -2.60 -10.11 -7.13
CA LEU A 47 -3.49 -11.01 -7.86
C LEU A 47 -4.98 -10.71 -7.59
N GLN A 48 -5.35 -10.38 -6.36
CA GLN A 48 -6.73 -9.98 -6.03
C GLN A 48 -7.13 -8.68 -6.74
N ILE A 49 -6.26 -7.67 -6.74
CA ILE A 49 -6.50 -6.41 -7.46
C ILE A 49 -6.63 -6.68 -8.97
N ALA A 50 -5.73 -7.46 -9.56
CA ALA A 50 -5.80 -7.81 -10.97
C ALA A 50 -7.07 -8.59 -11.33
N THR A 51 -7.54 -9.47 -10.44
CA THR A 51 -8.78 -10.23 -10.63
C THR A 51 -10.01 -9.31 -10.63
N GLN A 52 -10.02 -8.27 -9.80
CA GLN A 52 -11.15 -7.34 -9.69
C GLN A 52 -11.12 -6.23 -10.75
N GLN A 53 -9.94 -5.70 -11.08
CA GLN A 53 -9.76 -4.52 -11.94
C GLN A 53 -9.25 -4.88 -13.35
N GLY A 54 -8.96 -6.14 -13.62
CA GLY A 54 -8.39 -6.64 -14.89
C GLY A 54 -6.87 -6.47 -15.01
N ILE A 55 -6.27 -5.53 -14.26
CA ILE A 55 -4.83 -5.30 -14.19
C ILE A 55 -4.44 -4.81 -12.79
N ALA A 56 -3.30 -5.27 -12.28
CA ALA A 56 -2.65 -4.67 -11.11
C ALA A 56 -1.42 -3.90 -11.58
N GLY A 57 -1.55 -2.58 -11.69
CA GLY A 57 -0.51 -1.68 -12.14
C GLY A 57 -0.40 -0.46 -11.22
N ASN A 58 0.75 0.24 -11.28
CA ASN A 58 1.01 1.42 -10.47
C ASN A 58 0.85 1.18 -8.94
N LEU A 59 1.31 0.03 -8.46
CA LEU A 59 1.29 -0.34 -7.04
C LEU A 59 2.69 -0.28 -6.45
N GLU A 60 2.85 0.46 -5.36
CA GLU A 60 4.07 0.48 -4.55
C GLU A 60 3.83 -0.27 -3.25
N TYR A 61 4.68 -1.24 -2.93
CA TYR A 61 4.57 -2.05 -1.72
C TYR A 61 5.74 -1.75 -0.81
N LEU A 62 5.47 -1.43 0.45
CA LEU A 62 6.48 -1.18 1.47
C LEU A 62 6.30 -2.17 2.63
N PHE A 63 7.39 -2.66 3.20
CA PHE A 63 7.37 -3.29 4.51
C PHE A 63 7.18 -2.24 5.61
N PRO A 64 6.76 -2.63 6.83
CA PRO A 64 6.52 -1.67 7.90
C PRO A 64 7.74 -0.79 8.18
N ALA A 65 8.95 -1.36 8.21
CA ALA A 65 10.18 -0.59 8.42
C ALA A 65 10.46 0.41 7.27
N GLU A 66 10.26 -0.02 6.02
CA GLU A 66 10.43 0.85 4.84
C GLU A 66 9.42 2.00 4.85
N PHE A 67 8.19 1.74 5.29
CA PHE A 67 7.15 2.77 5.41
C PHE A 67 7.50 3.84 6.44
N ILE A 68 8.02 3.46 7.61
CA ILE A 68 8.50 4.42 8.61
C ILE A 68 9.64 5.28 8.05
N TRP A 69 10.59 4.66 7.36
CA TRP A 69 11.69 5.40 6.73
C TRP A 69 11.21 6.34 5.61
N TRP A 70 10.24 5.89 4.82
CA TRP A 70 9.59 6.69 3.79
C TRP A 70 8.87 7.91 4.38
N LEU A 71 8.21 7.76 5.53
CA LEU A 71 7.60 8.87 6.27
C LEU A 71 8.64 9.86 6.79
N TYR A 72 9.75 9.38 7.38
CA TYR A 72 10.81 10.25 7.87
C TYR A 72 11.40 11.12 6.76
N ARG A 73 11.70 10.54 5.58
CA ARG A 73 12.23 11.30 4.45
C ARG A 73 11.28 12.38 3.93
N ARG A 74 9.98 12.22 4.12
CA ARG A 74 8.98 13.23 3.71
C ARG A 74 8.82 14.35 4.73
N GLN A 75 9.01 14.07 6.01
CA GLN A 75 8.66 14.99 7.09
C GLN A 75 9.87 15.70 7.71
N LEU A 76 11.06 15.10 7.62
CA LEU A 76 12.29 15.62 8.24
C LEU A 76 13.31 16.01 7.16
N PRO A 77 14.04 17.13 7.33
CA PRO A 77 15.16 17.47 6.49
C PRO A 77 16.34 16.49 6.71
N GLU A 78 17.10 16.23 5.65
CA GLU A 78 18.40 15.51 5.69
C GLU A 78 18.36 14.05 6.18
N VAL A 79 17.28 13.31 5.91
CA VAL A 79 17.23 11.86 6.17
C VAL A 79 17.94 11.07 5.05
N PRO A 80 18.88 10.15 5.37
CA PRO A 80 19.59 9.35 4.37
C PRO A 80 18.66 8.49 3.49
N ILE A 81 19.13 8.19 2.27
CA ILE A 81 18.33 7.43 1.29
C ILE A 81 18.06 6.00 1.78
N THR A 82 19.02 5.38 2.44
CA THR A 82 18.93 4.02 2.98
C THR A 82 18.88 4.01 4.50
N ASN A 83 18.03 3.14 5.04
CA ASN A 83 18.07 2.78 6.46
C ASN A 83 19.30 1.89 6.71
N THR A 84 20.10 2.22 7.72
CA THR A 84 21.29 1.44 8.13
C THR A 84 20.94 0.27 9.05
N PHE A 85 19.70 0.21 9.57
CA PHE A 85 19.20 -0.78 10.50
C PHE A 85 18.32 -1.84 9.84
#